data_AF-A0A316K2A2-F1
#
_entry.id   AF-A0A316K2A2-F1
#
_cell.length_a   1.000
_cell.length_b   1.000
_cell.length_c   1.000
_cell.angle_alpha   90.00
_cell.angle_beta   90.00
_cell.angle_gamma   90.00
#
_symmetry.space_group_name_H-M   'P 1'
#
loop_
_entity.id
_entity.type
_entity.pdbx_description
1 polymer ?
#
loop_
_entity_poly.entity_id
_entity_poly.type
_entity_poly.pdbx_seq_one_letter_code
_entity_poly.pdbx_strand_id
1 'polypeptide(L)'
;MPSLKTPILLIATSAMLAGCGGGGFLNRERPDEFAVQRQAPLVVPPDFNLVPPAPGAPRPGDGSTQEQALEALFGGPAPRSQVETSALDRAGTAAPGIRSSVGDPQTNTVAKGSVTRDIIAAPSGAGASATAVIPG
;
A
#
# COMPACT_ATOMS: atom_id res chain seq x y z
N MET A 1 84.95 -32.12 -2.04
CA MET A 1 84.40 -31.14 -1.07
C MET A 1 82.99 -30.80 -1.52
N PRO A 2 81.92 -31.20 -0.81
CA PRO A 2 80.57 -30.86 -1.23
C PRO A 2 80.41 -29.33 -1.20
N SER A 3 79.97 -28.75 -2.31
CA SER A 3 79.84 -27.30 -2.46
C SER A 3 78.72 -26.79 -1.56
N LEU A 4 79.02 -25.83 -0.67
CA LEU A 4 78.04 -25.25 0.26
C LEU A 4 76.82 -24.61 -0.43
N LYS A 5 76.90 -24.40 -1.76
CA LYS A 5 75.83 -23.82 -2.60
C LYS A 5 74.63 -24.76 -2.78
N THR A 6 74.84 -26.07 -2.85
CA THR A 6 73.75 -27.04 -3.06
C THR A 6 72.78 -27.16 -1.88
N PRO A 7 73.21 -27.26 -0.60
CA PRO A 7 72.26 -27.28 0.51
C PRO A 7 71.49 -25.96 0.65
N ILE A 8 72.14 -24.82 0.37
CA ILE A 8 71.48 -23.49 0.40
C ILE A 8 70.35 -23.41 -0.62
N LEU A 9 70.60 -23.86 -1.86
CA LEU A 9 69.59 -23.85 -2.91
C LEU A 9 68.40 -24.74 -2.54
N LEU A 10 68.67 -25.92 -2.00
CA LEU A 10 67.65 -26.91 -1.63
C LEU A 10 66.77 -26.43 -0.48
N ILE A 11 67.36 -25.77 0.53
CA ILE A 11 66.62 -25.15 1.63
C ILE A 11 65.76 -23.99 1.11
N ALA A 12 66.32 -23.13 0.25
CA ALA A 12 65.61 -21.98 -0.31
C ALA A 12 64.38 -22.41 -1.15
N THR A 13 64.53 -23.45 -1.99
CA THR A 13 63.42 -23.97 -2.79
C THR A 13 62.35 -24.65 -1.94
N SER A 14 62.74 -25.34 -0.87
CA SER A 14 61.80 -26.01 0.03
C SER A 14 60.97 -25.00 0.83
N ALA A 15 61.57 -23.89 1.26
CA ALA A 15 60.87 -22.81 1.97
C ALA A 15 59.84 -22.08 1.08
N MET A 16 60.14 -21.90 -0.21
CA MET A 16 59.20 -21.33 -1.18
C MET A 16 58.00 -22.25 -1.44
N LEU A 17 58.21 -23.57 -1.53
CA LEU A 17 57.12 -24.54 -1.74
C LEU A 17 56.19 -24.66 -0.52
N ALA A 18 56.71 -24.49 0.70
CA ALA A 18 55.91 -24.52 1.92
C ALA A 18 54.82 -23.43 1.97
N GLY A 19 54.96 -22.33 1.22
CA GLY A 19 53.95 -21.28 1.11
C GLY A 19 52.76 -21.61 0.19
N CYS A 20 52.91 -22.59 -0.71
CA CYS A 20 51.84 -23.05 -1.61
C CYS A 20 51.11 -24.32 -1.10
N GLY A 21 51.53 -24.88 0.04
CA GLY A 21 50.80 -25.95 0.72
C GLY A 21 49.46 -25.41 1.21
N GLY A 22 48.37 -25.84 0.57
CA GLY A 22 47.00 -25.39 0.84
C GLY A 22 46.58 -25.67 2.29
N GLY A 23 46.89 -24.73 3.16
CA GLY A 23 46.46 -24.66 4.55
C GLY A 23 46.58 -23.20 4.96
N GLY A 24 45.46 -22.50 4.94
CA GLY A 24 45.43 -21.04 5.12
C GLY A 24 46.22 -20.59 6.35
N PHE A 25 46.85 -19.41 6.23
CA PHE A 25 47.59 -18.76 7.30
C PHE A 25 46.78 -18.81 8.61
N LEU A 26 47.28 -19.58 9.58
CA LEU A 26 46.81 -19.64 10.97
C LEU A 26 45.53 -20.46 11.30
N ASN A 27 45.25 -21.58 10.61
CA ASN A 27 44.10 -22.47 10.97
C ASN A 27 42.82 -21.66 11.26
N ARG A 28 42.60 -20.61 10.46
CA ARG A 28 41.45 -19.73 10.66
C ARG A 28 40.23 -20.52 10.22
N GLU A 29 39.36 -20.86 11.18
CA GLU A 29 38.00 -21.31 10.89
C GLU A 29 37.43 -20.35 9.83
N ARG A 30 37.18 -20.85 8.61
CA ARG A 30 36.49 -20.05 7.60
C ARG A 30 35.08 -19.82 8.16
N PRO A 31 34.54 -18.59 8.14
CA PRO A 31 33.20 -18.34 8.63
C PRO A 31 32.23 -19.22 7.86
N ASP A 32 31.52 -20.11 8.56
CA ASP A 32 30.57 -21.04 7.95
C ASP A 32 29.35 -20.27 7.42
N GLU A 33 29.34 -20.00 6.11
CA GLU A 33 28.24 -19.32 5.43
C GLU A 33 26.92 -20.09 5.44
N PHE A 34 26.91 -21.35 5.88
CA PHE A 34 25.71 -22.19 6.05
C PHE A 34 25.36 -22.44 7.51
N ALA A 35 26.03 -21.77 8.46
CA ALA A 35 25.67 -21.83 9.87
C ALA A 35 24.28 -21.20 10.09
N VAL A 36 23.26 -22.05 10.16
CA VAL A 36 21.89 -21.66 10.42
C VAL A 36 21.78 -21.10 11.84
N GLN A 37 21.78 -19.77 11.94
CA GLN A 37 21.45 -19.08 13.18
C GLN A 37 19.98 -19.34 13.51
N ARG A 38 19.66 -19.50 14.80
CA ARG A 38 18.28 -19.69 15.24
C ARG A 38 17.50 -18.42 14.94
N GLN A 39 16.66 -18.47 13.91
CA GLN A 39 15.76 -17.37 13.58
C GLN A 39 14.83 -17.13 14.76
N ALA A 40 14.68 -15.87 15.18
CA ALA A 40 13.71 -15.51 16.20
C ALA A 40 12.33 -16.06 15.79
N PRO A 41 11.53 -16.56 16.74
CA PRO A 41 10.22 -17.10 16.41
C PRO A 41 9.43 -16.07 15.61
N LEU A 42 8.95 -16.47 14.42
CA LEU A 42 8.04 -15.62 13.66
C LEU A 42 6.74 -15.50 14.47
N VAL A 43 6.55 -14.35 15.11
CA VAL A 43 5.25 -13.99 15.68
C VAL A 43 4.34 -13.73 14.51
N VAL A 44 3.50 -14.72 14.18
CA VAL A 44 2.38 -14.52 13.27
C VAL A 44 1.49 -13.47 13.94
N PRO A 45 1.29 -12.28 13.33
CA PRO A 45 0.34 -11.31 13.85
C PRO A 45 -1.01 -12.00 14.05
N PRO A 46 -1.79 -11.64 15.07
CA PRO A 46 -3.13 -12.22 15.22
C PRO A 46 -3.86 -12.09 13.89
N ASP A 47 -4.34 -13.21 13.36
CA ASP A 47 -5.21 -13.21 12.18
C ASP A 47 -6.44 -12.39 12.56
N PHE A 48 -6.45 -11.12 12.16
CA PHE A 48 -7.65 -10.34 12.25
C PHE A 48 -8.57 -10.97 11.20
N ASN A 49 -9.57 -11.73 11.66
CA ASN A 49 -10.72 -12.16 10.87
C ASN A 49 -11.56 -10.94 10.47
N LEU A 50 -10.92 -9.95 9.83
CA LEU A 50 -11.59 -8.83 9.20
C LEU A 50 -12.32 -9.41 8.03
N VAL A 51 -13.63 -9.60 8.21
CA VAL A 51 -14.54 -9.81 7.10
C VAL A 51 -14.30 -8.63 6.14
N PRO A 52 -13.85 -8.89 4.89
CA PRO A 52 -13.70 -7.83 3.91
C PRO A 52 -15.02 -7.05 3.82
N PRO A 53 -15.00 -5.71 3.80
CA PRO A 53 -16.24 -4.95 3.70
C PRO A 53 -16.99 -5.41 2.45
N ALA A 54 -18.28 -5.71 2.60
CA ALA A 54 -19.09 -6.18 1.49
C ALA A 54 -19.03 -5.16 0.34
N PRO A 55 -18.87 -5.60 -0.92
CA PRO A 55 -18.88 -4.71 -2.07
C PRO A 55 -20.14 -3.84 -2.08
N GLY A 56 -19.97 -2.52 -2.09
CA GLY A 56 -21.08 -1.56 -2.06
C GLY A 56 -21.67 -1.25 -0.68
N ALA A 57 -21.14 -1.83 0.41
CA ALA A 57 -21.53 -1.43 1.76
C ALA A 57 -21.08 0.02 2.04
N PRO A 58 -21.92 0.85 2.69
CA PRO A 58 -21.53 2.17 3.15
C PRO A 58 -20.27 2.09 4.02
N ARG A 59 -19.23 2.83 3.66
CA ARG A 59 -18.04 2.92 4.49
C ARG A 59 -18.38 3.75 5.73
N PRO A 60 -18.08 3.28 6.96
CA PRO A 60 -18.16 4.13 8.14
C PRO A 60 -17.05 5.19 8.02
N GLY A 61 -17.37 6.45 7.73
CA GLY A 61 -16.35 7.51 7.77
C GLY A 61 -16.55 8.81 6.99
N ASP A 62 -17.68 9.04 6.31
CA ASP A 62 -17.80 10.27 5.48
C ASP A 62 -18.17 11.55 6.25
N GLY A 63 -18.35 11.47 7.57
CA GLY A 63 -18.62 12.63 8.46
C GLY A 63 -18.91 12.21 9.89
N SER A 64 -18.85 13.14 10.86
CA SER A 64 -19.25 12.86 12.24
C SER A 64 -20.77 12.73 12.34
N THR A 65 -21.25 11.89 13.26
CA THR A 65 -22.69 11.73 13.53
C THR A 65 -23.34 13.04 13.99
N GLN A 66 -22.57 13.91 14.64
CA GLN A 66 -23.00 15.24 15.06
C GLN A 66 -23.29 16.16 13.88
N GLU A 67 -22.39 16.24 12.89
CA GLU A 67 -22.60 17.06 11.69
C GLU A 67 -23.82 16.61 10.88
N GLN A 68 -24.00 15.28 10.73
CA GLN A 68 -25.16 14.72 10.06
C GLN A 68 -26.47 15.04 10.78
N ALA A 69 -26.47 14.99 12.11
CA ALA A 69 -27.64 15.37 12.92
C ALA A 69 -27.94 16.86 12.79
N LEU A 70 -26.92 17.73 12.82
CA LEU A 70 -27.10 19.17 12.66
C LEU A 70 -27.65 19.52 11.28
N GLU A 71 -27.16 18.89 10.21
CA GLU A 71 -27.70 19.08 8.85
C GLU A 71 -29.14 18.59 8.74
N ALA A 72 -29.49 17.45 9.36
CA ALA A 72 -30.87 16.95 9.36
C ALA A 72 -31.83 17.87 10.14
N LEU A 73 -31.35 18.50 11.22
CA LEU A 73 -32.16 19.39 12.07
C LEU A 73 -32.28 20.81 11.50
N PHE A 74 -31.22 21.33 10.87
CA PHE A 74 -31.11 22.74 10.50
C PHE A 74 -30.84 23.01 9.02
N GLY A 75 -30.56 21.99 8.20
CA GLY A 75 -30.24 22.14 6.78
C GLY A 75 -31.38 22.71 5.94
N GLY A 76 -32.63 22.50 6.39
CA GLY A 76 -33.84 23.11 5.81
C GLY A 76 -34.07 22.82 4.32
N PRO A 77 -35.24 23.17 3.77
CA PRO A 77 -35.48 23.07 2.34
C PRO A 77 -34.70 24.19 1.62
N ALA A 78 -33.63 23.85 0.91
CA ALA A 78 -32.99 24.80 0.00
C ALA A 78 -33.92 25.10 -1.20
N PRO A 79 -34.06 26.38 -1.63
CA PRO A 79 -34.79 26.72 -2.84
C PRO A 79 -34.20 25.97 -4.04
N ARG A 80 -35.06 25.29 -4.81
CA ARG A 80 -34.65 24.57 -6.01
C ARG A 80 -34.13 25.56 -7.05
N SER A 81 -32.92 25.32 -7.54
CA SER A 81 -32.30 26.21 -8.53
C SER A 81 -32.94 26.02 -9.91
N GLN A 82 -32.93 27.06 -10.75
CA GLN A 82 -33.41 26.94 -12.14
C GLN A 82 -32.62 25.88 -12.94
N VAL A 83 -31.33 25.71 -12.61
CA VAL A 83 -30.49 24.68 -13.23
C VAL A 83 -31.00 23.28 -12.88
N GLU A 84 -31.39 23.05 -11.61
CA GLU A 84 -31.98 21.78 -11.18
C GLU A 84 -33.26 21.47 -11.95
N THR A 85 -34.18 22.44 -12.09
CA THR A 85 -35.41 22.25 -12.87
C THR A 85 -35.09 21.91 -14.32
N SER A 86 -34.19 22.64 -14.98
CA SER A 86 -33.81 22.36 -16.37
C SER A 86 -33.11 21.01 -16.56
N ALA A 87 -32.42 20.52 -15.54
CA ALA A 87 -31.79 19.20 -15.54
C ALA A 87 -32.85 18.10 -15.40
N LEU A 88 -33.85 18.29 -14.52
CA LEU A 88 -34.99 17.40 -14.35
C LEU A 88 -35.82 17.30 -15.63
N ASP A 89 -36.09 18.43 -16.30
CA ASP A 89 -36.85 18.46 -17.55
C ASP A 89 -36.16 17.65 -18.66
N ARG A 90 -34.81 17.72 -18.72
CA ARG A 90 -34.01 16.93 -19.67
C ARG A 90 -33.87 15.45 -19.27
N ALA A 91 -33.92 15.14 -17.97
CA ALA A 91 -33.83 13.77 -17.46
C ALA A 91 -35.07 12.92 -17.82
N GLY A 92 -36.18 13.56 -18.17
CA GLY A 92 -37.39 12.88 -18.65
C GLY A 92 -38.22 12.24 -17.54
N THR A 93 -39.10 11.31 -17.92
CA THR A 93 -40.07 10.71 -17.00
C THR A 93 -39.42 9.63 -16.13
N ALA A 94 -39.62 9.72 -14.81
CA ALA A 94 -39.14 8.70 -13.89
C ALA A 94 -39.85 7.35 -14.13
N ALA A 95 -39.10 6.25 -14.01
CA ALA A 95 -39.68 4.92 -14.15
C ALA A 95 -40.70 4.62 -13.03
N PRO A 96 -41.77 3.86 -13.31
CA PRO A 96 -42.72 3.44 -12.29
C PRO A 96 -42.04 2.71 -11.13
N GLY A 97 -42.40 3.04 -9.89
CA GLY A 97 -41.87 2.36 -8.70
C GLY A 97 -40.46 2.77 -8.26
N ILE A 98 -39.80 3.73 -8.92
CA ILE A 98 -38.43 4.16 -8.55
C ILE A 98 -38.29 4.61 -7.10
N ARG A 99 -39.34 5.20 -6.51
CA ARG A 99 -39.30 5.60 -5.09
C ARG A 99 -39.24 4.39 -4.15
N SER A 100 -39.81 3.26 -4.56
CA SER A 100 -39.75 2.00 -3.82
C SER A 100 -38.39 1.33 -3.96
N SER A 101 -37.77 1.37 -5.13
CA SER A 101 -36.43 0.79 -5.34
C SER A 101 -35.32 1.62 -4.67
N VAL A 102 -35.43 2.95 -4.70
CA VAL A 102 -34.46 3.85 -4.05
C VAL A 102 -34.60 3.82 -2.53
N GLY A 103 -35.83 3.63 -2.01
CA GLY A 103 -36.11 3.52 -0.59
C GLY A 103 -36.03 2.09 -0.02
N ASP A 104 -35.62 1.10 -0.82
CA ASP A 104 -35.46 -0.28 -0.37
C ASP A 104 -34.36 -0.36 0.70
N PRO A 105 -34.61 -0.94 1.89
CA PRO A 105 -33.58 -1.15 2.91
C PRO A 105 -32.34 -1.92 2.45
N GLN A 106 -32.44 -2.71 1.37
CA GLN A 106 -31.31 -3.42 0.77
C GLN A 106 -30.50 -2.54 -0.21
N THR A 107 -31.00 -1.37 -0.59
CA THR A 107 -30.29 -0.40 -1.42
C THR A 107 -29.40 0.45 -0.53
N ASN A 108 -28.08 0.24 -0.65
CA ASN A 108 -27.10 1.03 0.08
C ASN A 108 -27.02 2.47 -0.48
N THR A 109 -27.47 3.45 0.30
CA THR A 109 -27.29 4.88 -0.02
C THR A 109 -26.28 5.53 0.91
N VAL A 110 -25.38 6.36 0.38
CA VAL A 110 -24.37 7.08 1.17
C VAL A 110 -24.44 8.57 0.85
N ALA A 111 -24.68 9.40 1.87
CA ALA A 111 -24.65 10.84 1.74
C ALA A 111 -23.21 11.36 1.79
N LYS A 112 -22.67 11.79 0.64
CA LYS A 112 -21.30 12.31 0.49
C LYS A 112 -21.23 13.84 0.60
N GLY A 113 -22.16 14.47 1.32
CA GLY A 113 -22.48 15.91 1.24
C GLY A 113 -21.30 16.87 1.07
N SER A 114 -20.32 16.83 1.97
CA SER A 114 -19.10 17.66 1.90
C SER A 114 -18.27 17.37 0.67
N VAL A 115 -17.97 16.10 0.40
CA VAL A 115 -17.20 15.66 -0.78
C VAL A 115 -17.87 16.11 -2.08
N THR A 116 -19.19 15.95 -2.20
CA THR A 116 -19.93 16.41 -3.39
C THR A 116 -19.85 17.93 -3.53
N ARG A 117 -19.98 18.68 -2.43
CA ARG A 117 -19.88 20.15 -2.43
C ARG A 117 -18.47 20.61 -2.82
N ASP A 118 -17.44 19.95 -2.29
CA ASP A 118 -16.03 20.24 -2.58
C ASP A 118 -15.71 19.97 -4.05
N ILE A 119 -16.22 18.87 -4.62
CA ILE A 119 -16.07 18.56 -6.05
C ILE A 119 -16.75 19.62 -6.93
N ILE A 120 -17.95 20.07 -6.57
CA ILE A 120 -18.68 21.09 -7.34
C ILE A 120 -17.96 22.45 -7.25
N ALA A 121 -17.37 22.77 -6.11
CA ALA A 121 -16.63 24.01 -5.90
C ALA A 121 -15.20 23.97 -6.45
N ALA A 122 -14.67 22.78 -6.77
CA ALA A 122 -13.32 22.62 -7.25
C ALA A 122 -13.12 23.28 -8.63
N PRO A 123 -12.03 24.03 -8.84
CA PRO A 123 -11.64 24.50 -10.17
C PRO A 123 -11.42 23.33 -11.12
N SER A 124 -11.79 23.51 -12.39
CA SER A 124 -11.48 22.53 -13.43
C SER A 124 -9.98 22.51 -13.73
N GLY A 125 -9.34 21.35 -13.56
CA GLY A 125 -7.92 21.15 -13.83
C GLY A 125 -7.39 19.82 -13.31
N ALA A 126 -6.20 19.41 -13.76
CA ALA A 126 -5.51 18.28 -13.15
C ALA A 126 -5.14 18.66 -11.70
N GLY A 127 -5.71 17.96 -10.72
CA GLY A 127 -5.31 18.14 -9.33
C GLY A 127 -3.84 17.82 -9.13
N ALA A 128 -3.22 18.33 -8.06
CA ALA A 128 -1.79 18.14 -7.77
C ALA A 128 -1.32 16.67 -7.76
N SER A 129 -2.24 15.72 -7.60
CA SER A 129 -1.98 14.27 -7.56
C SER A 129 -2.33 13.52 -8.86
N ALA A 130 -2.87 14.19 -9.89
CA ALA A 130 -3.38 13.56 -11.11
C ALA A 130 -2.34 13.46 -12.25
N THR A 131 -1.05 13.36 -11.93
CA THR A 131 0.00 13.07 -12.90
C THR A 131 0.50 11.65 -12.69
N ALA A 132 0.13 10.74 -13.59
CA ALA A 132 0.76 9.44 -13.71
C ALA A 132 1.80 9.53 -14.84
N VAL A 133 3.09 9.54 -14.48
CA VAL A 133 4.18 9.39 -15.45
C VAL A 133 4.48 7.89 -15.54
N ILE A 134 4.33 7.30 -16.72
CA ILE A 134 4.80 5.94 -16.99
C ILE A 134 6.32 6.05 -17.22
N PRO A 135 7.18 5.45 -16.39
CA PRO A 135 8.62 5.39 -16.67
C PRO A 135 8.82 4.45 -17.87
N GLY A 136 9.54 4.95 -18.88
CA GLY A 136 10.03 4.15 -20.00
C GLY A 136 11.34 3.43 -19.67
#